data_AF-A0A1V0GGG6-F1
#
_entry.id   AF-A0A1V0GGG6-F1
#
_cell.length_a   1.000
_cell.length_b   1.000
_cell.length_c   1.000
_cell.angle_alpha   90.00
_cell.angle_beta   90.00
_cell.angle_gamma   90.00
#
_symmetry.space_group_name_H-M   'P 1'
#
loop_
_entity.id
_entity.type
_entity.pdbx_description
1 polymer ?
#
loop_
_entity_poly.entity_id
_entity_poly.type
_entity_poly.pdbx_seq_one_letter_code
_entity_poly.pdbx_strand_id
1 'polypeptide(L)'
;MKSKSRFYCYILIISILYGFQYYINNKITPVGDQTAFLNYAKEFHHNYLEFGINRYLTWSSRLLIESATLFFSVHDKLFIIASIIASFFLLLPSKKLCPNLPWIPGLFIFIFLPASEFLSAGSIPTYINYVFPASFLLFSLYYRYSDKWWVQCLAFLSFVFAIMNEQLAVYAFLWIVFELIRDWKVITFRYRNILYGLVSLTGILSAKFSPGNTLRFEKNVESWFPNFVHLNPFQKIGLGILETSDGIFSVSFGFIFVFLIVLVVLSFYKKNFISLILSSFTLFAILSQKFEWRNILFTLSSVSKVARESGTFDYNVVYFGAVIYYIILFMILMYSLWTLSKVSDRLWIIYLFGIGLIGRLLISFSPTLYASSTRTYLPIMLSLFIITCYFLNDIYIHFKRSKAIK
;
A
#
# COMPACT_ATOMS: atom_id res chain seq x y z
N MET A 1 13.47 27.60 14.94
CA MET A 1 12.54 26.82 15.81
C MET A 1 11.07 26.88 15.36
N LYS A 2 10.52 28.05 14.98
CA LYS A 2 9.09 28.19 14.60
C LYS A 2 8.60 27.26 13.47
N SER A 3 9.42 26.88 12.48
CA SER A 3 8.97 26.00 11.39
C SER A 3 8.85 24.52 11.78
N LYS A 4 9.69 24.02 12.71
CA LYS A 4 9.64 22.62 13.18
C LYS A 4 8.37 22.35 14.00
N SER A 5 7.99 23.29 14.87
CA SER A 5 6.75 23.14 15.66
C SER A 5 5.50 23.13 14.78
N ARG A 6 5.47 24.00 13.76
CA ARG A 6 4.35 24.06 12.80
C ARG A 6 4.16 22.76 12.02
N PHE A 7 5.24 22.07 11.66
CA PHE A 7 5.17 20.74 11.02
C PHE A 7 4.36 19.76 11.86
N TYR A 8 4.75 19.60 13.13
CA TYR A 8 4.13 18.61 14.04
C TYR A 8 2.68 18.96 14.34
N CYS A 9 2.36 20.24 14.55
CA CYS A 9 0.98 20.68 14.71
C CYS A 9 0.14 20.38 13.47
N TYR A 10 0.67 20.63 12.28
CA TYR A 10 -0.04 20.36 11.04
C TYR A 10 -0.36 18.87 10.88
N ILE A 11 0.66 18.00 11.00
CA ILE A 11 0.42 16.57 10.82
C ILE A 11 -0.53 16.05 11.91
N LEU A 12 -0.46 16.56 13.14
CA LEU A 12 -1.39 16.20 14.20
C LEU A 12 -2.84 16.55 13.84
N ILE A 13 -3.09 17.76 13.32
CA ILE A 13 -4.44 18.17 12.89
C ILE A 13 -4.97 17.22 11.80
N ILE A 14 -4.14 16.90 10.81
CA ILE A 14 -4.54 15.96 9.76
C ILE A 14 -4.78 14.55 10.32
N SER A 15 -3.91 14.07 11.20
CA SER A 15 -4.07 12.77 11.83
C SER A 15 -5.36 12.68 12.64
N ILE A 16 -5.76 13.77 13.30
CA ILE A 16 -7.06 13.89 13.95
C ILE A 16 -8.18 13.75 12.92
N LEU A 17 -8.16 14.55 11.84
CA LEU A 17 -9.20 14.51 10.81
C LEU A 17 -9.34 13.12 10.16
N TYR A 18 -8.21 12.51 9.80
CA TYR A 18 -8.19 11.20 9.14
C TYR A 18 -8.62 10.09 10.10
N GLY A 19 -8.18 10.11 11.36
CA GLY A 19 -8.65 9.16 12.39
C GLY A 19 -10.16 9.28 12.68
N PHE A 20 -10.68 10.51 12.74
CA PHE A 20 -12.11 10.77 12.90
C PHE A 20 -12.93 10.31 11.70
N GLN A 21 -12.42 10.42 10.47
CA GLN A 21 -13.11 9.93 9.28
C GLN A 21 -13.46 8.44 9.41
N TYR A 22 -12.52 7.60 9.85
CA TYR A 22 -12.77 6.17 10.06
C TYR A 22 -13.77 5.91 11.20
N TYR A 23 -13.76 6.74 12.24
CA TYR A 23 -14.74 6.63 13.32
C TYR A 23 -16.16 7.03 12.87
N ILE A 24 -16.29 8.10 12.10
CA ILE A 24 -17.60 8.53 11.57
C ILE A 24 -18.15 7.47 10.63
N ASN A 25 -17.33 6.97 9.70
CA ASN A 25 -17.73 5.89 8.79
C ASN A 25 -18.16 4.63 9.55
N ASN A 26 -17.47 4.32 10.65
CA ASN A 26 -17.83 3.22 11.53
C ASN A 26 -19.25 3.35 12.12
N LYS A 27 -19.69 4.58 12.42
CA LYS A 27 -21.01 4.85 12.99
C LYS A 27 -22.13 4.87 11.95
N ILE A 28 -21.83 5.32 10.73
CA ILE A 28 -22.83 5.43 9.66
C ILE A 28 -23.07 4.06 9.00
N THR A 29 -22.02 3.26 8.81
CA THR A 29 -22.11 1.94 8.18
C THR A 29 -21.41 0.88 9.02
N PRO A 30 -22.00 0.41 10.14
CA PRO A 30 -21.52 -0.78 10.84
C PRO A 30 -21.87 -2.02 10.00
N VAL A 31 -21.10 -2.24 8.92
CA VAL A 31 -21.29 -3.36 7.98
C VAL A 31 -20.15 -4.37 8.11
N GLY A 32 -20.41 -5.62 7.69
CA GLY A 32 -19.38 -6.65 7.55
C GLY A 32 -18.96 -7.31 8.87
N ASP A 33 -17.66 -7.60 9.00
CA ASP A 33 -17.09 -8.46 10.05
C ASP A 33 -17.21 -7.88 11.45
N GLN A 34 -17.47 -6.58 11.59
CA GLN A 34 -17.47 -5.90 12.88
C GLN A 34 -18.52 -6.43 13.86
N THR A 35 -19.71 -6.80 13.38
CA THR A 35 -20.73 -7.45 14.21
C THR A 35 -20.27 -8.85 14.65
N ALA A 36 -19.58 -9.58 13.78
CA ALA A 36 -18.99 -10.88 14.12
C ALA A 36 -17.90 -10.74 15.19
N PHE A 37 -17.03 -9.72 15.11
CA PHE A 37 -16.04 -9.44 16.17
C PHE A 37 -16.70 -9.15 17.52
N LEU A 38 -17.84 -8.46 17.57
CA LEU A 38 -18.56 -8.26 18.83
C LEU A 38 -19.11 -9.57 19.41
N ASN A 39 -19.50 -10.52 18.58
CA ASN A 39 -19.93 -11.85 19.03
C ASN A 39 -18.72 -12.69 19.50
N TYR A 40 -17.62 -12.69 18.74
CA TYR A 40 -16.38 -13.34 19.16
C TYR A 40 -15.86 -12.79 20.49
N ALA A 41 -16.02 -11.50 20.76
CA ALA A 41 -15.61 -10.93 22.04
C ALA A 41 -16.35 -11.57 23.22
N LYS A 42 -17.64 -11.92 23.04
CA LYS A 42 -18.43 -12.61 24.06
C LYS A 42 -18.01 -14.08 24.18
N GLU A 43 -17.83 -14.76 23.04
CA GLU A 43 -17.42 -16.18 22.99
C GLU A 43 -16.06 -16.42 23.65
N PHE A 44 -15.10 -15.50 23.45
CA PHE A 44 -13.77 -15.58 24.03
C PHE A 44 -13.65 -14.85 25.38
N HIS A 45 -14.77 -14.51 26.02
CA HIS A 45 -14.80 -13.83 27.33
C HIS A 45 -13.91 -12.58 27.41
N HIS A 46 -13.83 -11.81 26.33
CA HIS A 46 -12.97 -10.63 26.17
C HIS A 46 -11.46 -10.91 26.28
N ASN A 47 -11.03 -12.16 26.11
CA ASN A 47 -9.61 -12.51 26.01
C ASN A 47 -9.10 -12.31 24.57
N TYR A 48 -8.59 -11.11 24.31
CA TYR A 48 -8.20 -10.69 22.96
C TYR A 48 -7.00 -11.46 22.40
N LEU A 49 -6.05 -11.85 23.26
CA LEU A 49 -4.86 -12.59 22.83
C LEU A 49 -5.21 -14.05 22.52
N GLU A 50 -6.03 -14.68 23.35
CA GLU A 50 -6.54 -16.04 23.11
C GLU A 50 -7.31 -16.10 21.80
N PHE A 51 -8.15 -15.11 21.51
CA PHE A 51 -8.77 -14.97 20.20
C PHE A 51 -7.74 -14.87 19.08
N GLY A 52 -6.72 -14.02 19.22
CA GLY A 52 -5.64 -13.92 18.21
C GLY A 52 -4.91 -15.23 17.96
N ILE A 53 -4.65 -16.01 19.01
CA ILE A 53 -4.05 -17.35 18.91
C ILE A 53 -5.00 -18.32 18.21
N ASN A 54 -6.29 -18.31 18.56
CA ASN A 54 -7.28 -19.12 17.85
C ASN A 54 -7.30 -18.77 16.35
N ARG A 55 -7.33 -17.49 16.01
CA ARG A 55 -7.31 -17.02 14.61
C ARG A 55 -6.03 -17.41 13.89
N TYR A 56 -4.88 -17.42 14.56
CA TYR A 56 -3.64 -17.94 14.00
C TYR A 56 -3.75 -19.40 13.53
N LEU A 57 -4.50 -20.21 14.30
CA LEU A 57 -4.72 -21.62 14.01
C LEU A 57 -5.87 -21.87 13.05
N THR A 58 -6.88 -20.99 13.00
CA THR A 58 -8.15 -21.25 12.29
C THR A 58 -8.44 -20.35 11.09
N TRP A 59 -7.78 -19.19 10.96
CA TRP A 59 -8.12 -18.22 9.91
C TRP A 59 -6.99 -17.38 9.29
N SER A 60 -6.06 -16.85 10.09
CA SER A 60 -5.21 -15.74 9.67
C SER A 60 -3.89 -15.74 10.40
N SER A 61 -2.79 -15.56 9.67
CA SER A 61 -1.45 -15.41 10.25
C SER A 61 -1.27 -14.17 11.14
N ARG A 62 -2.25 -13.25 11.15
CA ARG A 62 -2.13 -11.90 11.69
C ARG A 62 -2.41 -11.81 13.20
N LEU A 63 -1.75 -12.63 14.02
CA LEU A 63 -2.08 -12.83 15.45
C LEU A 63 -2.36 -11.53 16.24
N LEU A 64 -1.39 -10.59 16.30
CA LEU A 64 -1.57 -9.35 17.08
C LEU A 64 -2.56 -8.39 16.42
N ILE A 65 -2.66 -8.42 15.09
CA ILE A 65 -3.60 -7.59 14.33
C ILE A 65 -5.04 -8.06 14.58
N GLU A 66 -5.30 -9.37 14.58
CA GLU A 66 -6.62 -9.95 14.89
C GLU A 66 -6.99 -9.67 16.36
N SER A 67 -6.02 -9.81 17.28
CA SER A 67 -6.18 -9.45 18.69
C SER A 67 -6.58 -7.99 18.86
N ALA A 68 -5.85 -7.08 18.18
CA ALA A 68 -6.14 -5.64 18.19
C ALA A 68 -7.49 -5.34 17.54
N THR A 69 -7.84 -6.05 16.47
CA THR A 69 -9.12 -5.88 15.77
C THR A 69 -10.29 -6.19 16.70
N LEU A 70 -10.21 -7.31 17.44
CA LEU A 70 -11.23 -7.67 18.43
C LEU A 70 -11.31 -6.61 19.55
N PHE A 71 -10.15 -6.24 20.11
CA PHE A 71 -10.06 -5.22 21.17
C PHE A 71 -10.72 -3.90 20.75
N PHE A 72 -10.35 -3.36 19.60
CA PHE A 72 -10.87 -2.09 19.11
C PHE A 72 -12.32 -2.17 18.65
N SER A 73 -12.80 -3.34 18.23
CA SER A 73 -14.22 -3.54 17.91
C SER A 73 -15.10 -3.40 19.15
N VAL A 74 -14.62 -3.87 20.32
CA VAL A 74 -15.30 -3.67 21.61
C VAL A 74 -15.12 -2.23 22.13
N HIS A 75 -13.90 -1.70 22.02
CA HIS A 75 -13.51 -0.40 22.57
C HIS A 75 -13.39 0.68 21.49
N ASP A 76 -14.49 0.98 20.83
CA ASP A 76 -14.55 1.89 19.67
C ASP A 76 -14.06 3.33 19.97
N LYS A 77 -14.16 3.80 21.22
CA LYS A 77 -13.59 5.09 21.65
C LYS A 77 -12.05 5.06 21.68
N LEU A 78 -11.47 3.94 22.11
CA LEU A 78 -10.01 3.76 22.10
C LEU A 78 -9.49 3.60 20.67
N PHE A 79 -10.31 3.06 19.76
CA PHE A 79 -10.00 3.00 18.34
C PHE A 79 -9.73 4.39 17.74
N ILE A 80 -10.47 5.44 18.15
CA ILE A 80 -10.22 6.81 17.69
C ILE A 80 -8.80 7.25 18.06
N ILE A 81 -8.41 7.02 19.31
CA ILE A 81 -7.08 7.44 19.79
C ILE A 81 -6.01 6.66 19.03
N ALA A 82 -6.19 5.35 18.85
CA ALA A 82 -5.27 4.50 18.11
C ALA A 82 -5.16 4.92 16.63
N SER A 83 -6.27 5.25 15.97
CA SER A 83 -6.27 5.70 14.58
C SER A 83 -5.57 7.05 14.42
N ILE A 84 -5.76 7.99 15.34
CA ILE A 84 -5.03 9.27 15.34
C ILE A 84 -3.52 9.04 15.49
N ILE A 85 -3.11 8.18 16.43
CA ILE A 85 -1.69 7.86 16.66
C ILE A 85 -1.08 7.20 15.42
N ALA A 86 -1.74 6.20 14.85
CA ALA A 86 -1.27 5.53 13.63
C ALA A 86 -1.18 6.51 12.46
N SER A 87 -2.20 7.33 12.23
CA SER A 87 -2.18 8.35 11.18
C SER A 87 -1.03 9.35 11.36
N PHE A 88 -0.70 9.67 12.62
CA PHE A 88 0.47 10.51 12.92
C PHE A 88 1.77 9.79 12.58
N PHE A 89 1.88 8.50 12.90
CA PHE A 89 3.04 7.67 12.57
C PHE A 89 3.23 7.52 11.06
N LEU A 90 2.14 7.38 10.30
CA LEU A 90 2.17 7.33 8.84
C LEU A 90 2.69 8.64 8.22
N LEU A 91 2.31 9.78 8.79
CA LEU A 91 2.71 11.11 8.29
C LEU A 91 4.07 11.57 8.81
N LEU A 92 4.60 11.00 9.88
CA LEU A 92 5.87 11.41 10.47
C LEU A 92 7.07 11.32 9.48
N PRO A 93 7.21 10.24 8.67
CA PRO A 93 8.21 10.13 7.61
C PRO A 93 8.16 11.24 6.57
N SER A 94 7.00 11.89 6.39
CA SER A 94 6.86 12.98 5.43
C SER A 94 7.78 14.17 5.72
N LYS A 95 8.26 14.31 6.97
CA LYS A 95 9.31 15.27 7.34
C LYS A 95 10.60 15.08 6.56
N LYS A 96 10.94 13.83 6.25
CA LYS A 96 12.13 13.46 5.47
C LYS A 96 11.84 13.49 3.97
N LEU A 97 10.63 13.12 3.56
CA LEU A 97 10.22 13.04 2.15
C LEU A 97 9.91 14.40 1.52
N CYS A 98 9.18 15.25 2.24
CA CYS A 98 8.68 16.53 1.78
C CYS A 98 8.92 17.65 2.82
N PRO A 99 10.19 17.90 3.22
CA PRO A 99 10.51 18.82 4.31
C PRO A 99 10.02 20.25 4.08
N ASN A 100 9.86 20.67 2.82
CA ASN A 100 9.48 22.04 2.48
C ASN A 100 7.97 22.26 2.36
N LEU A 101 7.20 21.17 2.23
CA LEU A 101 5.74 21.20 2.02
C LEU A 101 5.07 20.21 2.96
N PRO A 102 5.11 20.47 4.28
CA PRO A 102 4.65 19.50 5.27
C PRO A 102 3.15 19.25 5.24
N TRP A 103 2.41 20.14 4.55
CA TRP A 103 0.98 20.04 4.42
C TRP A 103 0.50 19.17 3.26
N ILE A 104 1.29 19.01 2.21
CA ILE A 104 0.84 18.22 1.07
C ILE A 104 0.71 16.72 1.40
N PRO A 105 1.68 16.08 2.08
CA PRO A 105 1.56 14.68 2.48
C PRO A 105 0.33 14.42 3.35
N GLY A 106 -0.04 15.38 4.20
CA GLY A 106 -1.23 15.28 5.03
C GLY A 106 -2.55 15.36 4.25
N LEU A 107 -2.63 16.16 3.18
CA LEU A 107 -3.81 16.12 2.31
C LEU A 107 -3.83 14.85 1.45
N PHE A 108 -2.67 14.37 1.04
CA PHE A 108 -2.56 13.23 0.13
C PHE A 108 -2.94 11.91 0.77
N ILE A 109 -2.85 11.77 2.10
CA ILE A 109 -3.34 10.56 2.78
C ILE A 109 -4.80 10.26 2.45
N PHE A 110 -5.66 11.28 2.31
CA PHE A 110 -7.08 11.12 1.97
C PHE A 110 -7.32 10.62 0.54
N ILE A 111 -6.33 10.79 -0.34
CA ILE A 111 -6.40 10.40 -1.75
C ILE A 111 -5.71 9.05 -1.97
N PHE A 112 -4.56 8.84 -1.33
CA PHE A 112 -3.72 7.64 -1.45
C PHE A 112 -4.23 6.47 -0.61
N LEU A 113 -4.83 6.76 0.53
CA LEU A 113 -5.45 5.78 1.42
C LEU A 113 -6.88 6.25 1.74
N PRO A 114 -7.76 6.36 0.73
CA PRO A 114 -9.12 6.85 0.92
C PRO A 114 -9.91 5.88 1.78
N ALA A 115 -10.62 6.40 2.78
CA ALA A 115 -11.35 5.55 3.73
C ALA A 115 -12.37 4.62 3.04
N SER A 116 -12.99 5.06 1.93
CA SER A 116 -13.97 4.29 1.15
C SER A 116 -13.46 2.92 0.71
N GLU A 117 -12.18 2.81 0.36
CA GLU A 117 -11.56 1.54 -0.09
C GLU A 117 -11.34 0.56 1.07
N PHE A 118 -11.49 1.04 2.30
CA PHE A 118 -11.30 0.29 3.52
C PHE A 118 -12.60 0.25 4.35
N LEU A 119 -13.79 0.13 3.73
CA LEU A 119 -15.06 -0.01 4.48
C LEU A 119 -15.75 -1.36 4.32
N SER A 120 -15.37 -2.17 3.32
CA SER A 120 -16.16 -3.35 2.92
C SER A 120 -16.32 -4.45 3.96
N ALA A 121 -15.41 -4.59 4.94
CA ALA A 121 -15.54 -5.52 6.06
C ALA A 121 -15.81 -4.83 7.40
N GLY A 122 -16.22 -3.56 7.38
CA GLY A 122 -16.38 -2.71 8.57
C GLY A 122 -15.13 -1.87 8.82
N SER A 123 -15.34 -0.65 9.31
CA SER A 123 -14.30 0.39 9.38
C SER A 123 -13.17 0.04 10.36
N ILE A 124 -13.47 -0.63 11.47
CA ILE A 124 -12.46 -1.05 12.45
C ILE A 124 -11.63 -2.23 11.93
N PRO A 125 -12.22 -3.36 11.50
CA PRO A 125 -11.45 -4.49 10.99
C PRO A 125 -10.53 -4.14 9.82
N THR A 126 -11.00 -3.35 8.87
CA THR A 126 -10.19 -2.91 7.73
C THR A 126 -9.09 -1.93 8.12
N TYR A 127 -9.37 -0.95 8.98
CA TYR A 127 -8.34 0.00 9.40
C TYR A 127 -7.21 -0.73 10.14
N ILE A 128 -7.57 -1.59 11.11
CA ILE A 128 -6.61 -2.33 11.93
C ILE A 128 -5.83 -3.37 11.09
N ASN A 129 -6.43 -3.98 10.07
CA ASN A 129 -5.73 -4.95 9.23
C ASN A 129 -4.80 -4.34 8.17
N TYR A 130 -5.04 -3.09 7.76
CA TYR A 130 -4.37 -2.50 6.60
C TYR A 130 -3.66 -1.18 6.93
N VAL A 131 -4.41 -0.12 7.26
CA VAL A 131 -3.83 1.23 7.46
C VAL A 131 -3.00 1.30 8.74
N PHE A 132 -3.44 0.64 9.80
CA PHE A 132 -2.75 0.60 11.09
C PHE A 132 -1.34 -0.05 10.98
N PRO A 133 -1.17 -1.27 10.44
CA PRO A 133 0.15 -1.86 10.25
C PRO A 133 0.97 -1.11 9.19
N ALA A 134 0.37 -0.54 8.14
CA ALA A 134 1.09 0.30 7.17
C ALA A 134 1.70 1.55 7.83
N SER A 135 0.96 2.17 8.75
CA SER A 135 1.42 3.31 9.55
C SER A 135 2.65 2.97 10.38
N PHE A 136 2.59 1.83 11.08
CA PHE A 136 3.69 1.31 11.86
C PHE A 136 4.89 0.87 11.02
N LEU A 137 4.66 0.32 9.83
CA LEU A 137 5.71 -0.02 8.88
C LEU A 137 6.50 1.23 8.46
N LEU A 138 5.80 2.26 7.96
CA LEU A 138 6.47 3.48 7.49
C LEU A 138 7.20 4.21 8.62
N PHE A 139 6.59 4.32 9.79
CA PHE A 139 7.27 4.85 10.97
C PHE A 139 8.54 4.07 11.26
N SER A 140 8.44 2.73 11.31
CA SER A 140 9.55 1.86 11.64
C SER A 140 10.71 1.99 10.65
N LEU A 141 10.43 1.91 9.35
CA LEU A 141 11.44 2.01 8.30
C LEU A 141 12.20 3.34 8.39
N TYR A 142 11.52 4.47 8.64
CA TYR A 142 12.20 5.78 8.68
C TYR A 142 12.83 6.13 10.03
N TYR A 143 12.34 5.58 11.14
CA TYR A 143 12.76 5.94 12.49
C TYR A 143 13.62 4.90 13.19
N ARG A 144 13.83 3.73 12.57
CA ARG A 144 14.78 2.73 13.09
C ARG A 144 16.14 3.37 13.36
N TYR A 145 16.68 4.22 12.49
CA TYR A 145 17.99 4.86 12.71
C TYR A 145 17.98 6.11 13.62
N SER A 146 16.97 6.30 14.47
CA SER A 146 16.94 7.45 15.37
C SER A 146 18.07 7.40 16.40
N ASP A 147 18.65 8.54 16.76
CA ASP A 147 19.65 8.63 17.83
C ASP A 147 19.10 8.27 19.22
N LYS A 148 17.77 8.29 19.39
CA LYS A 148 17.11 8.03 20.68
C LYS A 148 16.72 6.56 20.82
N TRP A 149 17.27 5.86 21.81
CA TRP A 149 17.03 4.43 22.04
C TRP A 149 15.55 4.06 22.21
N TRP A 150 14.73 4.92 22.82
CA TRP A 150 13.30 4.64 22.99
C TRP A 150 12.52 4.74 21.67
N VAL A 151 12.93 5.64 20.76
CA VAL A 151 12.37 5.71 19.39
C VAL A 151 12.74 4.46 18.61
N GLN A 152 13.97 3.99 18.80
CA GLN A 152 14.45 2.75 18.19
C GLN A 152 13.66 1.52 18.67
N CYS A 153 13.39 1.42 19.97
CA CYS A 153 12.57 0.37 20.56
C CYS A 153 11.14 0.41 20.01
N LEU A 154 10.52 1.59 20.01
CA LEU A 154 9.18 1.79 19.48
C LEU A 154 9.10 1.46 17.98
N ALA A 155 10.11 1.84 17.20
CA ALA A 155 10.22 1.49 15.78
C ALA A 155 10.31 -0.03 15.59
N PHE A 156 11.05 -0.74 16.44
CA PHE A 156 11.15 -2.20 16.37
C PHE A 156 9.84 -2.89 16.73
N LEU A 157 9.15 -2.48 17.79
CA LEU A 157 7.84 -3.03 18.15
C LEU A 157 6.79 -2.76 17.07
N SER A 158 6.79 -1.54 16.51
CA SER A 158 5.95 -1.18 15.37
C SER A 158 6.24 -2.06 14.16
N PHE A 159 7.51 -2.40 13.92
CA PHE A 159 7.92 -3.29 12.84
C PHE A 159 7.31 -4.68 13.01
N VAL A 160 7.50 -5.28 14.19
CA VAL A 160 7.00 -6.63 14.51
C VAL A 160 5.49 -6.72 14.32
N PHE A 161 4.75 -5.70 14.74
CA PHE A 161 3.31 -5.64 14.49
C PHE A 161 2.99 -5.55 13.00
N ALA A 162 3.69 -4.68 12.26
CA ALA A 162 3.40 -4.43 10.85
C ALA A 162 3.63 -5.63 9.93
N ILE A 163 4.71 -6.38 10.17
CA ILE A 163 5.08 -7.55 9.35
C ILE A 163 4.20 -8.78 9.58
N MET A 164 3.25 -8.73 10.53
CA MET A 164 2.22 -9.76 10.62
C MET A 164 1.24 -9.68 9.46
N ASN A 165 1.16 -8.54 8.75
CA ASN A 165 0.49 -8.47 7.47
C ASN A 165 1.43 -8.97 6.36
N GLU A 166 0.99 -10.00 5.64
CA GLU A 166 1.78 -10.76 4.65
C GLU A 166 2.34 -9.88 3.52
N GLN A 167 1.52 -9.00 2.95
CA GLN A 167 1.96 -8.10 1.88
C GLN A 167 2.99 -7.10 2.38
N LEU A 168 2.79 -6.58 3.60
CA LEU A 168 3.71 -5.64 4.24
C LEU A 168 5.01 -6.33 4.68
N ALA A 169 4.97 -7.60 5.06
CA ALA A 169 6.15 -8.40 5.38
C ALA A 169 7.09 -8.52 4.16
N VAL A 170 6.54 -8.88 3.00
CA VAL A 170 7.32 -8.98 1.76
C VAL A 170 7.80 -7.60 1.29
N TYR A 171 6.93 -6.59 1.35
CA TYR A 171 7.30 -5.21 1.03
C TYR A 171 8.48 -4.73 1.89
N ALA A 172 8.42 -4.96 3.21
CA ALA A 172 9.48 -4.62 4.15
C ALA A 172 10.77 -5.38 3.86
N PHE A 173 10.69 -6.69 3.63
CA PHE A 173 11.84 -7.53 3.32
C PHE A 173 12.59 -7.02 2.09
N LEU A 174 11.88 -6.78 0.99
CA LEU A 174 12.48 -6.28 -0.25
C LEU A 174 13.07 -4.87 -0.06
N TRP A 175 12.36 -3.97 0.64
CA TRP A 175 12.90 -2.66 1.00
C TRP A 175 14.23 -2.78 1.75
N ILE A 176 14.28 -3.62 2.79
CA ILE A 176 15.46 -3.78 3.65
C ILE A 176 16.62 -4.44 2.89
N VAL A 177 16.35 -5.42 2.02
CA VAL A 177 17.37 -6.05 1.17
C VAL A 177 18.04 -5.01 0.28
N PHE A 178 17.26 -4.12 -0.35
CA PHE A 178 17.83 -3.03 -1.15
C PHE A 178 18.72 -2.11 -0.31
N GLU A 179 18.25 -1.67 0.86
CA GLU A 179 19.03 -0.79 1.74
C GLU A 179 20.29 -1.49 2.28
N LEU A 180 20.23 -2.80 2.54
CA LEU A 180 21.39 -3.60 2.96
C LEU A 180 22.45 -3.66 1.86
N ILE A 181 22.06 -3.84 0.60
CA ILE A 181 22.96 -3.85 -0.55
C ILE A 181 23.55 -2.46 -0.78
N ARG A 182 22.72 -1.41 -0.80
CA ARG A 182 23.13 -0.02 -1.02
C ARG A 182 24.11 0.46 0.04
N ASP A 183 23.81 0.18 1.31
CA ASP A 183 24.53 0.76 2.45
C ASP A 183 25.46 -0.26 3.15
N TRP A 184 25.89 -1.32 2.44
CA TRP A 184 26.66 -2.43 3.01
C TRP A 184 27.90 -1.99 3.80
N LYS A 185 28.56 -0.91 3.35
CA LYS A 185 29.77 -0.36 3.99
C LYS A 185 29.50 0.39 5.30
N VAL A 186 28.24 0.78 5.58
CA VAL A 186 27.86 1.51 6.80
C VAL A 186 27.50 0.52 7.90
N ILE A 187 28.46 0.23 8.79
CA ILE A 187 28.37 -0.84 9.80
C ILE A 187 27.08 -0.77 10.64
N THR A 188 26.74 0.42 11.16
CA THR A 188 25.53 0.61 11.99
C THR A 188 24.25 0.30 11.21
N PHE A 189 24.19 0.64 9.92
CA PHE A 189 23.03 0.34 9.07
C PHE A 189 22.95 -1.14 8.75
N ARG A 190 24.10 -1.78 8.51
CA ARG A 190 24.20 -3.21 8.18
C ARG A 190 23.58 -4.10 9.27
N TYR A 191 24.03 -4.02 10.52
CA TYR A 191 23.51 -4.90 11.58
C TYR A 191 22.01 -4.70 11.82
N ARG A 192 21.55 -3.45 11.73
CA ARG A 192 20.14 -3.13 11.89
C ARG A 192 19.29 -3.67 10.74
N ASN A 193 19.76 -3.53 9.51
CA ASN A 193 19.10 -4.09 8.34
C ASN A 193 19.09 -5.63 8.36
N ILE A 194 20.16 -6.27 8.85
CA ILE A 194 20.15 -7.73 9.05
C ILE A 194 19.07 -8.12 10.05
N LEU A 195 19.01 -7.45 11.21
CA LEU A 195 17.97 -7.72 12.22
C LEU A 195 16.56 -7.55 11.64
N TYR A 196 16.28 -6.41 11.01
CA TYR A 196 14.96 -6.13 10.46
C TYR A 196 14.63 -7.06 9.29
N GLY A 197 15.63 -7.42 8.47
CA GLY A 197 15.50 -8.37 7.37
C GLY A 197 15.11 -9.75 7.88
N LEU A 198 15.81 -10.27 8.89
CA LEU A 198 15.49 -11.53 9.55
C LEU A 198 14.08 -11.50 10.15
N VAL A 199 13.70 -10.42 10.82
CA VAL A 199 12.35 -10.28 11.40
C VAL A 199 11.28 -10.22 10.30
N SER A 200 11.48 -9.49 9.21
CA SER A 200 10.53 -9.53 8.08
C SER A 200 10.43 -10.92 7.45
N LEU A 201 11.53 -11.67 7.39
CA LEU A 201 11.53 -13.05 6.92
C LEU A 201 10.71 -13.94 7.85
N THR A 202 10.78 -13.78 9.18
CA THR A 202 9.90 -14.54 10.09
C THR A 202 8.43 -14.18 9.88
N GLY A 203 8.09 -12.94 9.54
CA GLY A 203 6.73 -12.56 9.13
C GLY A 203 6.25 -13.30 7.88
N ILE A 204 7.10 -13.39 6.85
CA ILE A 204 6.80 -14.16 5.62
C ILE A 204 6.64 -15.65 5.93
N LEU A 205 7.53 -16.22 6.75
CA LEU A 205 7.47 -17.63 7.14
C LEU A 205 6.22 -17.91 7.99
N SER A 206 5.86 -17.02 8.90
CA SER A 206 4.64 -17.13 9.70
C SER A 206 3.38 -17.11 8.83
N ALA A 207 3.33 -16.25 7.82
CA ALA A 207 2.27 -16.25 6.82
C ALA A 207 2.17 -17.57 6.06
N LYS A 208 3.33 -18.13 5.66
CA LYS A 208 3.39 -19.39 4.91
C LYS A 208 3.00 -20.61 5.75
N PHE A 209 3.37 -20.64 7.03
CA PHE A 209 3.19 -21.80 7.91
C PHE A 209 2.01 -21.69 8.87
N SER A 210 1.26 -20.58 8.86
CA SER A 210 0.05 -20.44 9.67
C SER A 210 -1.02 -21.46 9.24
N PRO A 211 -1.48 -22.35 10.14
CA PRO A 211 -2.55 -23.30 9.84
C PRO A 211 -3.84 -22.59 9.44
N GLY A 212 -4.11 -21.44 10.09
CA GLY A 212 -5.30 -20.65 9.81
C GLY A 212 -5.34 -20.12 8.37
N ASN A 213 -4.20 -19.76 7.81
CA ASN A 213 -4.13 -19.33 6.41
C ASN A 213 -4.49 -20.44 5.43
N THR A 214 -4.09 -21.69 5.71
CA THR A 214 -4.45 -22.85 4.89
C THR A 214 -5.97 -23.09 4.91
N LEU A 215 -6.58 -23.08 6.11
CA LEU A 215 -8.02 -23.25 6.25
C LEU A 215 -8.81 -22.11 5.57
N ARG A 216 -8.34 -20.86 5.73
CA ARG A 216 -8.91 -19.70 5.04
C ARG A 216 -8.73 -19.78 3.53
N PHE A 217 -7.61 -20.33 3.05
CA PHE A 217 -7.38 -20.54 1.63
C PHE A 217 -8.46 -21.47 1.05
N GLU A 218 -8.70 -22.63 1.67
CA GLU A 218 -9.72 -23.59 1.23
C GLU A 218 -11.11 -22.96 1.18
N LYS A 219 -11.51 -22.27 2.26
CA LYS A 219 -12.81 -21.57 2.31
C LYS A 219 -12.92 -20.47 1.25
N ASN A 220 -11.84 -19.74 0.98
CA ASN A 220 -11.86 -18.69 -0.03
C ASN A 220 -11.91 -19.24 -1.46
N VAL A 221 -11.30 -20.40 -1.72
CA VAL A 221 -11.49 -21.10 -3.00
C VAL A 221 -12.97 -21.42 -3.17
N GLU A 222 -13.59 -22.04 -2.18
CA GLU A 222 -15.01 -22.42 -2.24
C GLU A 222 -15.94 -21.22 -2.42
N SER A 223 -15.72 -20.14 -1.65
CA SER A 223 -16.67 -19.02 -1.56
C SER A 223 -16.44 -17.92 -2.60
N TRP A 224 -15.19 -17.66 -3.00
CA TRP A 224 -14.82 -16.45 -3.75
C TRP A 224 -14.15 -16.73 -5.08
N PHE A 225 -13.36 -17.82 -5.18
CA PHE A 225 -12.67 -18.12 -6.42
C PHE A 225 -12.54 -19.63 -6.70
N PRO A 226 -13.65 -20.31 -7.06
CA PRO A 226 -13.66 -21.78 -7.24
C PRO A 226 -12.68 -22.26 -8.31
N ASN A 227 -12.52 -21.48 -9.38
CA ASN A 227 -11.63 -21.84 -10.49
C ASN A 227 -10.13 -21.73 -10.14
N PHE A 228 -9.76 -21.17 -8.98
CA PHE A 228 -8.36 -20.93 -8.60
C PHE A 228 -7.48 -22.20 -8.64
N VAL A 229 -8.06 -23.36 -8.29
CA VAL A 229 -7.33 -24.64 -8.23
C VAL A 229 -7.01 -25.17 -9.62
N HIS A 230 -7.81 -24.83 -10.63
CA HIS A 230 -7.62 -25.26 -12.02
C HIS A 230 -6.62 -24.38 -12.80
N LEU A 231 -6.25 -23.22 -12.25
CA LEU A 231 -5.27 -22.32 -12.87
C LEU A 231 -3.83 -22.75 -12.54
N ASN A 232 -3.01 -22.88 -13.58
CA ASN A 232 -1.58 -23.06 -13.42
C ASN A 232 -0.87 -21.75 -13.00
N PRO A 233 0.41 -21.79 -12.60
CA PRO A 233 1.13 -20.60 -12.14
C PRO A 233 1.20 -19.47 -13.17
N PHE A 234 1.31 -19.76 -14.47
CA PHE A 234 1.35 -18.74 -15.51
C PHE A 234 0.01 -18.05 -15.71
N GLN A 235 -1.09 -18.81 -15.66
CA GLN A 235 -2.44 -18.25 -15.69
C GLN A 235 -2.71 -17.37 -14.47
N LYS A 236 -2.24 -17.77 -13.28
CA LYS A 236 -2.34 -16.97 -12.05
C LYS A 236 -1.58 -15.65 -12.16
N ILE A 237 -0.35 -15.67 -12.71
CA ILE A 237 0.42 -14.44 -12.96
C ILE A 237 -0.28 -13.57 -14.00
N GLY A 238 -0.73 -14.15 -15.12
CA GLY A 238 -1.44 -13.43 -16.18
C GLY A 238 -2.69 -12.74 -15.65
N LEU A 239 -3.55 -13.48 -14.95
CA LEU A 239 -4.75 -12.95 -14.31
C LEU A 239 -4.40 -11.88 -13.25
N GLY A 240 -3.35 -12.10 -12.47
CA GLY A 240 -2.82 -11.15 -11.51
C GLY A 240 -2.40 -9.81 -12.13
N ILE A 241 -1.71 -9.86 -13.27
CA ILE A 241 -1.34 -8.67 -14.03
C ILE A 241 -2.60 -7.98 -14.55
N LEU A 242 -3.54 -8.72 -15.17
CA LEU A 242 -4.76 -8.14 -15.71
C LEU A 242 -5.60 -7.46 -14.62
N GLU A 243 -5.83 -8.12 -13.49
CA GLU A 243 -6.63 -7.55 -12.39
C GLU A 243 -5.92 -6.38 -11.71
N THR A 244 -4.62 -6.49 -11.42
CA THR A 244 -3.84 -5.39 -10.82
C THR A 244 -3.88 -4.18 -11.73
N SER A 245 -3.69 -4.39 -13.03
CA SER A 245 -3.61 -3.32 -14.01
C SER A 245 -4.98 -2.72 -14.30
N ASP A 246 -6.04 -3.53 -14.37
CA ASP A 246 -7.41 -3.02 -14.54
C ASP A 246 -7.84 -2.14 -13.36
N GLY A 247 -7.50 -2.52 -12.13
CA GLY A 247 -7.75 -1.67 -10.96
C GLY A 247 -6.94 -0.35 -10.98
N ILE A 248 -5.68 -0.39 -11.41
CA ILE A 248 -4.83 0.83 -11.47
C ILE A 248 -5.23 1.73 -12.64
N PHE A 249 -5.44 1.18 -13.83
CA PHE A 249 -5.57 1.95 -15.07
C PHE A 249 -7.04 2.14 -15.50
N SER A 250 -7.92 1.14 -15.33
CA SER A 250 -9.29 1.20 -15.86
C SER A 250 -10.33 1.69 -14.85
N VAL A 251 -10.36 1.10 -13.64
CA VAL A 251 -11.24 1.56 -12.53
C VAL A 251 -10.71 2.88 -11.95
N SER A 252 -9.38 3.05 -12.03
CA SER A 252 -8.63 4.28 -11.78
C SER A 252 -8.90 4.91 -10.41
N PHE A 253 -8.17 4.46 -9.40
CA PHE A 253 -8.17 5.08 -8.08
C PHE A 253 -7.73 6.56 -8.13
N GLY A 254 -8.28 7.41 -7.25
CA GLY A 254 -7.90 8.83 -7.18
C GLY A 254 -6.40 9.08 -7.05
N PHE A 255 -5.67 8.17 -6.38
CA PHE A 255 -4.23 8.28 -6.18
C PHE A 255 -3.41 8.17 -7.47
N ILE A 256 -3.86 7.37 -8.45
CA ILE A 256 -3.10 7.21 -9.70
C ILE A 256 -3.15 8.49 -10.52
N PHE A 257 -4.29 9.17 -10.53
CA PHE A 257 -4.44 10.46 -11.21
C PHE A 257 -3.51 11.51 -10.63
N VAL A 258 -3.48 11.65 -9.30
CA VAL A 258 -2.57 12.60 -8.64
C VAL A 258 -1.11 12.27 -8.96
N PHE A 259 -0.74 10.99 -8.90
CA PHE A 259 0.60 10.55 -9.26
C PHE A 259 0.98 10.92 -10.71
N LEU A 260 0.11 10.62 -11.68
CA LEU A 260 0.35 10.92 -13.09
C LEU A 260 0.40 12.42 -13.39
N ILE A 261 -0.48 13.22 -12.76
CA ILE A 261 -0.44 14.68 -12.86
C ILE A 261 0.92 15.20 -12.39
N VAL A 262 1.41 14.70 -11.25
CA VAL A 262 2.74 15.06 -10.74
C VAL A 262 3.85 14.67 -11.71
N LEU A 263 3.77 13.50 -12.36
CA LEU A 263 4.75 13.10 -13.39
C LEU A 263 4.73 14.01 -14.62
N VAL A 264 3.55 14.36 -15.13
CA VAL A 264 3.38 15.26 -16.29
C VAL A 264 3.97 16.64 -15.96
N VAL A 265 3.58 17.19 -14.81
CA VAL A 265 4.05 18.48 -14.31
C VAL A 265 5.57 18.47 -14.13
N LEU A 266 6.13 17.43 -13.51
CA LEU A 266 7.57 17.29 -13.34
C LEU A 266 8.32 17.14 -14.67
N SER A 267 7.75 16.40 -15.63
CA SER A 267 8.33 16.22 -16.96
C SER A 267 8.41 17.52 -17.73
N PHE A 268 7.34 18.31 -17.67
CA PHE A 268 7.30 19.64 -18.27
C PHE A 268 8.39 20.55 -17.67
N TYR A 269 8.51 20.60 -16.34
CA TYR A 269 9.51 21.45 -15.69
C TYR A 269 10.94 21.00 -15.91
N LYS A 270 11.20 19.70 -15.97
CA LYS A 270 12.53 19.16 -16.30
C LYS A 270 12.85 19.21 -17.80
N LYS A 271 11.94 19.75 -18.62
CA LYS A 271 12.06 19.80 -20.09
C LYS A 271 12.34 18.43 -20.70
N ASN A 272 11.82 17.37 -20.07
CA ASN A 272 12.01 16.00 -20.54
C ASN A 272 10.82 15.60 -21.43
N PHE A 273 10.93 15.91 -22.73
CA PHE A 273 9.87 15.68 -23.70
C PHE A 273 9.42 14.22 -23.79
N ILE A 274 10.36 13.28 -23.75
CA ILE A 274 10.03 11.85 -23.81
C ILE A 274 9.15 11.47 -22.62
N SER A 275 9.56 11.85 -21.41
CA SER A 275 8.80 11.54 -20.18
C SER A 275 7.46 12.27 -20.13
N LEU A 276 7.39 13.47 -20.72
CA LEU A 276 6.15 14.23 -20.85
C LEU A 276 5.15 13.50 -21.74
N ILE A 277 5.58 13.04 -22.92
CA ILE A 277 4.75 12.27 -23.86
C ILE A 277 4.28 10.98 -23.20
N LEU A 278 5.21 10.23 -22.60
CA LEU A 278 4.94 8.95 -21.96
C LEU A 278 3.98 9.03 -20.77
N SER A 279 4.19 10.01 -19.88
CA SER A 279 3.30 10.24 -18.72
C SER A 279 1.93 10.74 -19.17
N SER A 280 1.88 11.62 -20.18
CA SER A 280 0.61 12.12 -20.75
C SER A 280 -0.15 11.02 -21.49
N PHE A 281 0.54 10.14 -22.22
CA PHE A 281 -0.05 8.97 -22.87
C PHE A 281 -0.66 8.03 -21.84
N THR A 282 0.04 7.75 -20.74
CA THR A 282 -0.49 6.92 -19.67
C THR A 282 -1.73 7.55 -19.03
N LEU A 283 -1.71 8.86 -18.77
CA LEU A 283 -2.87 9.60 -18.26
C LEU A 283 -4.05 9.57 -19.25
N PHE A 284 -3.78 9.76 -20.54
CA PHE A 284 -4.78 9.67 -21.59
C PHE A 284 -5.39 8.27 -21.68
N ALA A 285 -4.59 7.20 -21.57
CA ALA A 285 -5.08 5.83 -21.57
C ALA A 285 -6.07 5.58 -20.42
N ILE A 286 -5.76 6.07 -19.22
CA ILE A 286 -6.67 5.99 -18.06
C ILE A 286 -7.96 6.79 -18.31
N LEU A 287 -7.85 8.03 -18.78
CA LEU A 287 -9.03 8.88 -19.04
C LEU A 287 -9.93 8.27 -20.13
N SER A 288 -9.31 7.73 -21.19
CA SER A 288 -10.01 7.03 -22.26
C SER A 288 -10.83 5.85 -21.75
N GLN A 289 -10.31 5.12 -20.76
CA GLN A 289 -11.03 3.99 -20.16
C GLN A 289 -12.16 4.49 -19.25
N LYS A 290 -11.86 5.47 -18.38
CA LYS A 290 -12.83 6.05 -17.44
C LYS A 290 -14.03 6.72 -18.12
N PHE A 291 -13.83 7.31 -19.30
CA PHE A 291 -14.89 7.92 -20.12
C PHE A 291 -15.41 7.01 -21.24
N GLU A 292 -15.01 5.73 -21.25
CA GLU A 292 -15.46 4.72 -22.21
C GLU A 292 -15.28 5.11 -23.69
N TRP A 293 -14.18 5.79 -24.01
CA TRP A 293 -13.86 6.15 -25.39
C TRP A 293 -13.48 4.90 -26.17
N ARG A 294 -14.33 4.49 -27.12
CA ARG A 294 -14.19 3.26 -27.93
C ARG A 294 -13.00 3.32 -28.88
N ASN A 295 -11.81 3.05 -28.35
CA ASN A 295 -10.56 2.90 -29.08
C ASN A 295 -9.84 1.59 -28.69
N ILE A 296 -8.67 1.33 -29.26
CA ILE A 296 -7.91 0.11 -28.99
C ILE A 296 -7.51 -0.04 -27.51
N LEU A 297 -7.26 1.06 -26.81
CA LEU A 297 -6.90 1.07 -25.39
C LEU A 297 -8.09 0.62 -24.53
N PHE A 298 -9.29 1.04 -24.89
CA PHE A 298 -10.54 0.60 -24.27
C PHE A 298 -10.81 -0.88 -24.52
N THR A 299 -10.61 -1.38 -25.75
CA THR A 299 -10.77 -2.79 -26.07
C THR A 299 -9.83 -3.67 -25.24
N LEU A 300 -8.56 -3.30 -25.12
CA LEU A 300 -7.58 -4.06 -24.32
C LEU A 300 -7.91 -4.07 -22.82
N SER A 301 -8.46 -2.99 -22.26
CA SER A 301 -8.99 -3.01 -20.88
C SER A 301 -10.31 -3.76 -20.74
N SER A 302 -11.13 -3.82 -21.78
CA SER A 302 -12.37 -4.60 -21.70
C SER A 302 -12.07 -6.09 -21.53
N VAL A 303 -10.97 -6.57 -22.12
CA VAL A 303 -10.48 -7.94 -21.95
C VAL A 303 -10.06 -8.21 -20.51
N SER A 304 -9.34 -7.30 -19.85
CA SER A 304 -8.96 -7.48 -18.45
C SER A 304 -10.15 -7.40 -17.51
N LYS A 305 -11.13 -6.55 -17.79
CA LYS A 305 -12.40 -6.53 -17.07
C LYS A 305 -13.11 -7.88 -17.16
N VAL A 306 -13.22 -8.46 -18.36
CA VAL A 306 -13.80 -9.81 -18.56
C VAL A 306 -13.01 -10.86 -17.79
N ALA A 307 -11.67 -10.87 -17.93
CA ALA A 307 -10.79 -11.81 -17.22
C ALA A 307 -10.99 -11.77 -15.70
N ARG A 308 -11.10 -10.56 -15.16
CA ARG A 308 -11.30 -10.31 -13.73
C ARG A 308 -12.68 -10.80 -13.28
N GLU A 309 -13.74 -10.48 -14.02
CA GLU A 309 -15.10 -10.85 -13.65
C GLU A 309 -15.36 -12.35 -13.79
N SER A 310 -14.75 -13.01 -14.78
CA SER A 310 -14.86 -14.46 -14.97
C SER A 310 -13.93 -15.26 -14.06
N GLY A 311 -12.82 -14.67 -13.60
CA GLY A 311 -11.76 -15.41 -12.92
C GLY A 311 -11.08 -16.44 -13.83
N THR A 312 -11.11 -16.23 -15.14
CA THR A 312 -10.51 -17.14 -16.13
C THR A 312 -9.36 -16.49 -16.88
N PHE A 313 -8.44 -17.31 -17.36
CA PHE A 313 -7.35 -16.87 -18.22
C PHE A 313 -7.10 -17.93 -19.29
N ASP A 314 -7.45 -17.61 -20.54
CA ASP A 314 -7.29 -18.50 -21.66
C ASP A 314 -5.99 -18.21 -22.42
N TYR A 315 -5.34 -19.26 -22.91
CA TYR A 315 -4.13 -19.17 -23.72
C TYR A 315 -4.45 -18.74 -25.15
N ASN A 316 -4.81 -17.47 -25.32
CA ASN A 316 -5.09 -16.90 -26.63
C ASN A 316 -4.43 -15.52 -26.81
N VAL A 317 -4.36 -15.08 -28.07
CA VAL A 317 -3.73 -13.81 -28.46
C VAL A 317 -4.38 -12.61 -27.77
N VAL A 318 -5.67 -12.68 -27.43
CA VAL A 318 -6.42 -11.59 -26.81
C VAL A 318 -5.97 -11.36 -25.36
N TYR A 319 -5.93 -12.40 -24.53
CA TYR A 319 -5.44 -12.31 -23.14
C TYR A 319 -3.95 -11.94 -23.10
N PHE A 320 -3.13 -12.56 -23.96
CA PHE A 320 -1.71 -12.22 -24.04
C PHE A 320 -1.47 -10.78 -24.51
N GLY A 321 -2.24 -10.31 -25.49
CA GLY A 321 -2.19 -8.92 -25.94
C GLY A 321 -2.51 -7.93 -24.83
N ALA A 322 -3.53 -8.22 -24.02
CA ALA A 322 -3.87 -7.40 -22.85
C ALA A 322 -2.77 -7.41 -21.78
N VAL A 323 -2.18 -8.57 -21.48
CA VAL A 323 -1.04 -8.66 -20.54
C VAL A 323 0.16 -7.84 -21.03
N ILE A 324 0.53 -8.00 -22.30
CA ILE A 324 1.66 -7.27 -22.92
C ILE A 324 1.40 -5.76 -22.88
N TYR A 325 0.18 -5.32 -23.21
CA TYR A 325 -0.22 -3.92 -23.14
C TYR A 325 0.04 -3.32 -21.74
N TYR A 326 -0.37 -4.00 -20.68
CA TYR A 326 -0.13 -3.51 -19.32
C TYR A 326 1.33 -3.57 -18.88
N ILE A 327 2.08 -4.59 -19.28
CA ILE A 327 3.54 -4.63 -19.06
C ILE A 327 4.20 -3.41 -19.70
N ILE A 328 3.80 -3.05 -20.93
CA ILE A 328 4.31 -1.85 -21.61
C ILE A 328 3.97 -0.59 -20.82
N LEU A 329 2.72 -0.44 -20.33
CA LEU A 329 2.34 0.71 -19.50
C LEU A 329 3.19 0.81 -18.22
N PHE A 330 3.44 -0.30 -17.53
CA PHE A 330 4.32 -0.29 -16.36
C PHE A 330 5.76 0.06 -16.74
N MET A 331 6.28 -0.43 -17.86
CA MET A 331 7.62 -0.07 -18.35
C MET A 331 7.72 1.42 -18.71
N ILE A 332 6.66 1.99 -19.29
CA ILE A 332 6.54 3.43 -19.57
C ILE A 332 6.61 4.25 -18.27
N LEU A 333 5.90 3.81 -17.23
CA LEU A 333 5.98 4.43 -15.90
C LEU A 333 7.38 4.30 -15.31
N MET A 334 8.02 3.13 -15.40
CA MET A 334 9.38 2.91 -14.88
C MET A 334 10.41 3.78 -15.57
N TYR A 335 10.30 3.91 -16.89
CA TYR A 335 11.14 4.82 -17.65
C TYR A 335 10.93 6.27 -17.22
N SER A 336 9.67 6.71 -17.07
CA SER A 336 9.38 8.08 -16.63
C SER A 336 9.90 8.35 -15.21
N LEU A 337 9.79 7.38 -14.29
CA LEU A 337 10.38 7.47 -12.96
C LEU A 337 11.91 7.56 -13.01
N TRP A 338 12.56 6.76 -13.87
CA TRP A 338 14.02 6.77 -14.05
C TRP A 338 14.53 8.15 -14.41
N THR A 339 13.96 8.72 -15.46
CA THR A 339 14.45 9.94 -16.11
C THR A 339 14.18 11.17 -15.26
N LEU A 340 13.04 11.20 -14.56
CA LEU A 340 12.63 12.31 -13.72
C LEU A 340 13.27 12.29 -12.34
N SER A 341 13.82 11.15 -11.89
CA SER A 341 14.50 11.05 -10.60
C SER A 341 15.93 11.59 -10.64
N LYS A 342 16.41 12.11 -9.50
CA LYS A 342 17.82 12.49 -9.33
C LYS A 342 18.70 11.26 -9.50
N VAL A 343 19.89 11.43 -10.08
CA VAL A 343 20.83 10.32 -10.40
C VAL A 343 21.07 9.42 -9.19
N SER A 344 21.26 10.01 -7.99
CA SER A 344 21.47 9.26 -6.74
C SER A 344 20.28 8.38 -6.33
N ASP A 345 19.07 8.76 -6.73
CA ASP A 345 17.83 8.18 -6.22
C ASP A 345 17.09 7.35 -7.29
N ARG A 346 17.54 7.35 -8.56
CA ARG A 346 16.84 6.71 -9.69
C ARG A 346 16.55 5.23 -9.44
N LEU A 347 17.58 4.48 -9.06
CA LEU A 347 17.45 3.05 -8.77
C LEU A 347 16.47 2.82 -7.63
N TRP A 348 16.55 3.66 -6.58
CA TRP A 348 15.67 3.54 -5.43
C TRP A 348 14.20 3.80 -5.78
N ILE A 349 13.90 4.85 -6.56
CA ILE A 349 12.52 5.21 -6.92
C ILE A 349 11.87 4.14 -7.82
N ILE A 350 12.60 3.59 -8.79
CA ILE A 350 12.09 2.48 -9.61
C ILE A 350 11.89 1.24 -8.77
N TYR A 351 12.89 0.90 -7.95
CA TYR A 351 12.81 -0.25 -7.07
C TYR A 351 11.61 -0.14 -6.13
N LEU A 352 11.37 1.03 -5.55
CA LEU A 352 10.25 1.32 -4.67
C LEU A 352 8.89 1.09 -5.35
N PHE A 353 8.73 1.52 -6.61
CA PHE A 353 7.52 1.19 -7.35
C PHE A 353 7.41 -0.31 -7.64
N GLY A 354 8.51 -0.94 -8.06
CA GLY A 354 8.58 -2.37 -8.34
C GLY A 354 8.18 -3.25 -7.16
N ILE A 355 8.67 -2.96 -5.94
CA ILE A 355 8.27 -3.71 -4.74
C ILE A 355 6.79 -3.49 -4.37
N GLY A 356 6.22 -2.31 -4.70
CA GLY A 356 4.79 -2.06 -4.55
C GLY A 356 3.94 -2.94 -5.48
N LEU A 357 4.36 -3.08 -6.74
CA LEU A 357 3.73 -4.00 -7.69
C LEU A 357 3.88 -5.46 -7.27
N ILE A 358 5.08 -5.89 -6.86
CA ILE A 358 5.32 -7.25 -6.37
C ILE A 358 4.43 -7.54 -5.15
N GLY A 359 4.35 -6.60 -4.20
CA GLY A 359 3.47 -6.69 -3.03
C GLY A 359 2.00 -6.95 -3.40
N ARG A 360 1.50 -6.33 -4.47
CA ARG A 360 0.15 -6.57 -4.99
C ARG A 360 0.03 -7.90 -5.75
N LEU A 361 1.00 -8.23 -6.59
CA LEU A 361 0.99 -9.42 -7.43
C LEU A 361 1.14 -10.73 -6.65
N LEU A 362 1.71 -10.70 -5.45
CA LEU A 362 1.77 -11.87 -4.56
C LEU A 362 0.38 -12.42 -4.22
N ILE A 363 -0.62 -11.56 -4.13
CA ILE A 363 -2.01 -11.98 -3.87
C ILE A 363 -2.61 -12.75 -5.05
N SER A 364 -2.06 -12.64 -6.27
CA SER A 364 -2.48 -13.44 -7.42
C SER A 364 -2.26 -14.94 -7.23
N PHE A 365 -1.40 -15.33 -6.27
CA PHE A 365 -1.22 -16.72 -5.84
C PHE A 365 -2.14 -17.11 -4.68
N SER A 366 -3.21 -16.35 -4.45
CA SER A 366 -4.21 -16.61 -3.42
C SER A 366 -5.61 -16.29 -3.94
N PRO A 367 -6.65 -17.05 -3.54
CA PRO A 367 -8.05 -16.70 -3.82
C PRO A 367 -8.46 -15.38 -3.15
N THR A 368 -7.65 -14.86 -2.23
CA THR A 368 -7.85 -13.53 -1.63
C THR A 368 -7.78 -12.37 -2.61
N LEU A 369 -7.30 -12.62 -3.84
CA LEU A 369 -7.40 -11.69 -4.98
C LEU A 369 -8.80 -11.10 -5.12
N TYR A 370 -9.83 -11.94 -5.00
CA TYR A 370 -11.22 -11.52 -5.13
C TYR A 370 -11.90 -11.23 -3.78
N ALA A 371 -11.52 -11.95 -2.70
CA ALA A 371 -12.13 -11.74 -1.39
C ALA A 371 -11.75 -10.39 -0.74
N SER A 372 -10.51 -9.92 -0.93
CA SER A 372 -10.01 -8.72 -0.26
C SER A 372 -10.17 -7.43 -1.09
N SER A 373 -10.49 -7.55 -2.38
CA SER A 373 -10.77 -6.45 -3.32
C SER A 373 -9.69 -5.34 -3.26
N THR A 374 -10.08 -4.08 -3.27
CA THR A 374 -9.20 -2.90 -3.41
C THR A 374 -8.18 -2.71 -2.28
N ARG A 375 -8.41 -3.31 -1.10
CA ARG A 375 -7.50 -3.26 0.06
C ARG A 375 -6.13 -3.87 -0.22
N THR A 376 -6.08 -4.81 -1.18
CA THR A 376 -4.85 -5.51 -1.61
C THR A 376 -3.87 -4.61 -2.34
N TYR A 377 -4.30 -3.41 -2.80
CA TYR A 377 -3.45 -2.41 -3.44
C TYR A 377 -2.63 -1.58 -2.45
N LEU A 378 -2.74 -1.85 -1.15
CA LEU A 378 -2.00 -1.15 -0.11
C LEU A 378 -0.48 -1.01 -0.40
N PRO A 379 0.27 -2.04 -0.84
CA PRO A 379 1.71 -1.87 -1.11
C PRO A 379 2.00 -0.86 -2.23
N ILE A 380 1.22 -0.87 -3.31
CA ILE A 380 1.40 0.09 -4.41
C ILE A 380 0.92 1.48 -4.02
N MET A 381 -0.15 1.60 -3.23
CA MET A 381 -0.60 2.87 -2.64
C MET A 381 0.51 3.52 -1.80
N LEU A 382 1.19 2.73 -0.96
CA LEU A 382 2.33 3.23 -0.14
C LEU A 382 3.51 3.68 -1.00
N SER A 383 3.92 2.87 -1.99
CA SER A 383 5.02 3.24 -2.88
C SER A 383 4.72 4.53 -3.64
N LEU A 384 3.52 4.63 -4.22
CA LEU A 384 3.13 5.83 -4.96
C LEU A 384 3.01 7.05 -4.04
N PHE A 385 2.48 6.90 -2.83
CA PHE A 385 2.43 7.99 -1.85
C PHE A 385 3.83 8.56 -1.57
N ILE A 386 4.80 7.69 -1.32
CA ILE A 386 6.19 8.09 -1.04
C ILE A 386 6.83 8.77 -2.25
N ILE A 387 6.69 8.18 -3.43
CA ILE A 387 7.27 8.71 -4.69
C ILE A 387 6.66 10.07 -5.03
N THR A 388 5.33 10.21 -4.91
CA THR A 388 4.63 11.46 -5.14
C THR A 388 5.11 12.54 -4.16
N CYS A 389 5.25 12.23 -2.87
CA CYS A 389 5.78 13.18 -1.87
C CYS A 389 7.19 13.64 -2.22
N TYR A 390 8.06 12.72 -2.67
CA TYR A 390 9.42 13.01 -3.09
C TYR A 390 9.46 13.96 -4.29
N PHE A 391 8.68 13.69 -5.34
CA PHE A 391 8.65 14.53 -6.54
C PHE A 391 8.04 15.91 -6.31
N LEU A 392 6.99 16.01 -5.49
CA LEU A 392 6.44 17.31 -5.11
C LEU A 392 7.44 18.21 -4.41
N ASN A 393 8.26 17.64 -3.52
CA ASN A 393 9.32 18.39 -2.87
C ASN A 393 10.33 18.90 -3.90
N ASP A 394 10.66 18.10 -4.92
CA ASP A 394 11.57 18.50 -6.00
C ASP A 394 10.98 19.65 -6.85
N ILE A 395 9.69 19.56 -7.21
CA ILE A 395 8.95 20.62 -7.90
C ILE A 395 9.00 21.91 -7.09
N TYR A 396 8.73 21.85 -5.78
CA TYR A 396 8.73 23.03 -4.92
C TYR A 396 10.10 23.69 -4.80
N ILE A 397 11.15 22.90 -4.60
CA ILE A 397 12.53 23.42 -4.52
C ILE A 397 12.88 24.15 -5.81
N HIS A 398 12.49 23.60 -6.96
CA HIS A 398 12.70 24.22 -8.25
C HIS A 398 12.00 25.58 -8.37
N PHE A 399 10.71 25.66 -8.03
CA PHE A 399 9.94 26.91 -8.06
C PHE A 399 10.50 27.99 -7.12
N LYS A 400 10.92 27.58 -5.92
CA LYS A 400 11.51 28.51 -4.96
C LYS A 400 12.81 29.12 -5.48
N ARG A 401 13.64 28.33 -6.18
CA ARG A 401 14.88 28.82 -6.81
C ARG A 401 14.60 29.77 -7.97
N SER A 402 13.62 29.45 -8.82
CA SER A 402 13.24 30.32 -9.95
C SER A 402 12.72 31.70 -9.49
N LYS A 403 12.01 31.76 -8.37
CA LYS A 403 11.54 33.02 -7.77
C LYS A 403 12.65 33.86 -7.11
N ALA A 404 13.80 33.27 -6.79
CA ALA A 404 14.92 33.98 -6.18
C ALA A 404 15.91 34.56 -7.21
N ILE A 405 15.74 34.19 -8.49
CA ILE A 405 16.57 34.64 -9.63
C ILE A 405 15.87 35.77 -10.42
N LYS A 406 14.59 36.02 -10.12
CA LYS A 406 13.86 37.23 -10.52
C LYS A 406 13.84 38.20 -9.35
#